data_AF-A0A6B3LVZ9-F1
#
_entry.id   AF-A0A6B3LVZ9-F1
#
_cell.length_a   1.000
_cell.length_b   1.000
_cell.length_c   1.000
_cell.angle_alpha   90.00
_cell.angle_beta   90.00
_cell.angle_gamma   90.00
#
_symmetry.space_group_name_H-M   'P 1'
#
loop_
_entity.id
_entity.type
_entity.pdbx_description
1 polymer ?
#
loop_
_entity_poly.entity_id
_entity_poly.type
_entity_poly.pdbx_seq_one_letter_code
_entity_poly.pdbx_strand_id
1 'polypeptide(L)'
;MKLIGNIQDIKPKRDNANSHIELHISRIEYITHKKDGKYFQPFELIVEPEKPVVITGDCLSRIQNKQLEEGEYEFEVYDKEGDDYVLNPDKELALTVAYDYDADLNILTELYYTVVVSNEEFKELKTAQHKARKGKGRK
;
A
#
# COMPACT_ATOMS: atom_id res chain seq x y z
N MET A 1 7.10 8.67 -1.54
CA MET A 1 6.80 7.49 -2.37
C MET A 1 7.66 7.50 -3.62
N LYS A 2 7.93 6.33 -4.22
CA LYS A 2 8.71 6.20 -5.46
C LYS A 2 8.27 4.94 -6.19
N LEU A 3 8.18 5.03 -7.52
CA LEU A 3 8.01 3.89 -8.42
C LEU A 3 9.32 3.64 -9.17
N ILE A 4 9.73 2.38 -9.28
CA ILE A 4 10.83 1.92 -10.14
C ILE A 4 10.24 0.87 -11.08
N GLY A 5 10.60 0.95 -12.37
CA GLY A 5 10.05 0.09 -13.41
C GLY A 5 8.73 0.63 -13.99
N ASN A 6 8.09 -0.15 -14.85
CA ASN A 6 6.86 0.23 -15.53
C ASN A 6 5.65 -0.48 -14.90
N ILE A 7 4.79 0.27 -14.22
CA ILE A 7 3.61 -0.30 -13.55
C ILE A 7 2.63 -0.97 -14.52
N GLN A 8 2.64 -0.56 -15.79
CA GLN A 8 1.75 -1.13 -16.81
C GLN A 8 2.10 -2.58 -17.18
N ASP A 9 3.31 -3.04 -16.84
CA ASP A 9 3.74 -4.41 -17.08
C ASP A 9 3.05 -5.39 -16.12
N ILE A 10 2.56 -4.92 -14.97
CA ILE A 10 1.79 -5.74 -14.03
C ILE A 10 0.40 -6.02 -14.62
N LYS A 11 0.13 -7.32 -14.81
CA LYS A 11 -1.13 -7.83 -15.40
C LYS A 11 -2.05 -8.38 -14.31
N PRO A 12 -3.29 -8.77 -14.64
CA PRO A 12 -4.23 -9.34 -13.68
C PRO A 12 -3.85 -10.69 -13.10
N LYS A 13 -2.78 -11.30 -13.58
CA LYS A 13 -2.19 -12.50 -13.00
C LYS A 13 -0.82 -12.15 -12.46
N ARG A 14 -0.55 -12.60 -11.23
CA ARG A 14 0.76 -12.49 -10.58
C ARG A 14 1.86 -13.12 -11.44
N ASP A 15 3.00 -12.46 -11.54
CA ASP A 15 4.15 -12.90 -12.34
C ASP A 15 5.47 -12.58 -11.63
N ASN A 16 6.30 -13.60 -11.43
CA ASN A 16 7.63 -13.47 -10.82
C ASN A 16 8.57 -12.57 -11.63
N ALA A 17 8.37 -12.45 -12.95
CA ALA A 17 9.20 -11.61 -13.80
C ALA A 17 9.11 -10.12 -13.42
N ASN A 18 8.06 -9.71 -12.72
CA ASN A 18 7.81 -8.34 -12.31
C ASN A 18 8.54 -7.93 -11.02
N SER A 19 9.43 -8.77 -10.48
CA SER A 19 10.18 -8.49 -9.24
C SER A 19 11.09 -7.25 -9.33
N HIS A 20 11.39 -6.78 -10.54
CA HIS A 20 12.19 -5.58 -10.80
C HIS A 20 11.38 -4.27 -10.70
N ILE A 21 10.05 -4.37 -10.65
CA ILE A 21 9.16 -3.23 -10.41
C ILE A 21 9.06 -3.05 -8.90
N GLU A 22 9.33 -1.85 -8.40
CA GLU A 22 9.32 -1.56 -6.96
C GLU A 22 8.46 -0.34 -6.64
N LEU A 23 7.58 -0.51 -5.65
CA LEU A 23 6.80 0.56 -5.05
C LEU A 23 7.32 0.84 -3.64
N HIS A 24 7.87 2.03 -3.46
CA HIS A 24 8.40 2.50 -2.18
C HIS A 24 7.33 3.33 -1.48
N ILE A 25 6.70 2.73 -0.49
CA ILE A 25 5.55 3.22 0.24
C ILE A 25 6.03 3.97 1.48
N SER A 26 5.82 5.28 1.47
CA SER A 26 6.23 6.17 2.57
C SER A 26 5.11 6.46 3.56
N ARG A 27 3.88 6.02 3.27
CA ARG A 27 2.69 6.24 4.09
C ARG A 27 1.84 4.97 4.03
N ILE A 28 1.45 4.47 5.19
CA ILE A 28 0.58 3.30 5.35
C ILE A 28 -0.66 3.76 6.11
N GLU A 29 -1.82 3.40 5.60
CA GLU A 29 -3.09 3.63 6.26
C GLU A 29 -3.58 2.33 6.90
N TYR A 30 -3.56 2.25 8.23
CA TYR A 30 -4.12 1.12 8.95
C TYR A 30 -5.58 1.39 9.27
N ILE A 31 -6.48 0.48 8.91
CA ILE A 31 -7.92 0.60 9.19
C ILE A 31 -8.35 -0.54 10.11
N THR A 32 -9.13 -0.22 11.13
CA THR A 32 -9.90 -1.22 11.88
C THR A 32 -11.37 -0.85 11.91
N HIS A 33 -12.23 -1.86 11.98
CA HIS A 33 -13.66 -1.69 12.18
C HIS A 33 -14.00 -2.04 13.63
N LYS A 34 -14.48 -1.05 14.39
CA LYS A 34 -14.97 -1.27 15.75
C LYS A 34 -16.38 -0.74 15.92
N LYS A 35 -17.09 -1.35 16.87
CA LYS A 35 -18.40 -0.89 17.28
C LYS A 35 -18.25 0.45 18.02
N ASP A 36 -18.95 1.47 17.53
CA ASP A 36 -19.13 2.75 18.18
C ASP A 36 -20.64 3.03 18.31
N GLY A 37 -21.14 2.99 19.55
CA GLY A 37 -22.57 3.00 19.84
C GLY A 37 -23.32 1.84 19.16
N LYS A 38 -24.24 2.17 18.24
CA LYS A 38 -25.07 1.19 17.51
C LYS A 38 -24.40 0.64 16.25
N TYR A 39 -23.39 1.32 15.71
CA TYR A 39 -22.84 1.04 14.38
C TYR A 39 -21.40 0.57 14.45
N PHE A 40 -20.93 -0.13 13.41
CA PHE A 40 -19.51 -0.32 13.18
C PHE A 40 -19.01 0.86 12.34
N GLN A 41 -17.91 1.46 12.77
CA GLN A 41 -17.28 2.56 12.07
C GLN A 41 -15.81 2.22 11.78
N PRO A 42 -15.27 2.67 10.64
CA PRO A 42 -13.85 2.57 10.36
C PRO A 42 -13.07 3.57 11.24
N PHE A 43 -11.92 3.14 11.71
CA PHE A 43 -10.96 4.00 12.38
C PHE A 43 -9.63 3.86 11.67
N GLU A 44 -9.11 4.99 11.21
CA GLU A 44 -7.85 5.07 10.49
C GLU A 44 -6.69 5.45 11.41
N LEU A 45 -5.52 4.93 11.08
CA LEU A 45 -4.23 5.31 11.64
C LEU A 45 -3.22 5.43 10.50
N ILE A 46 -2.87 6.66 10.17
CA ILE A 46 -1.83 6.95 9.18
C ILE A 46 -0.45 6.86 9.85
N VAL A 47 0.43 6.05 9.27
CA VAL A 47 1.80 5.87 9.73
C VAL A 47 2.77 6.16 8.59
N GLU A 48 3.75 7.01 8.88
CA GLU A 48 4.90 7.26 8.01
C GLU A 48 6.11 6.51 8.61
N PRO A 49 6.47 5.32 8.08
CA PRO A 49 7.60 4.56 8.60
C PRO A 49 8.92 5.30 8.34
N GLU A 50 9.92 5.11 9.21
CA GLU A 50 11.23 5.77 9.07
C GLU A 50 11.97 5.36 7.78
N LYS A 51 11.71 4.13 7.31
CA LYS A 51 12.15 3.64 6.02
C LYS A 51 10.91 3.24 5.19
N PRO A 52 10.88 3.52 3.88
CA PRO A 52 9.78 3.10 3.03
C PRO A 52 9.59 1.58 3.08
N VAL A 53 8.34 1.14 3.10
CA VAL A 53 8.00 -0.25 2.81
C VAL A 53 8.11 -0.46 1.31
N VAL A 54 8.81 -1.50 0.89
CA VAL A 54 8.98 -1.81 -0.54
C VAL A 54 8.09 -2.99 -0.89
N ILE A 55 7.17 -2.79 -1.83
CA ILE A 55 6.40 -3.86 -2.45
C ILE A 55 6.89 -4.03 -3.88
N THR A 56 7.24 -5.25 -4.24
CA THR A 56 7.73 -5.60 -5.58
C THR A 56 6.57 -6.09 -6.47
N GLY A 57 6.73 -5.94 -7.79
CA GLY A 57 5.66 -6.26 -8.75
C GLY A 57 5.29 -7.74 -8.83
N ASP A 58 6.14 -8.65 -8.38
CA ASP A 58 5.85 -10.08 -8.25
C ASP A 58 4.89 -10.41 -7.09
N CYS A 59 4.67 -9.46 -6.17
CA CYS A 59 3.68 -9.51 -5.11
C CYS A 59 2.35 -8.86 -5.50
N LEU A 60 2.16 -8.48 -6.77
CA LEU A 60 1.00 -7.72 -7.23
C LEU A 60 0.31 -8.41 -8.41
N SER A 61 -1.03 -8.33 -8.44
CA SER A 61 -1.81 -8.51 -9.66
C SER A 61 -2.79 -7.36 -9.85
N ARG A 62 -2.89 -6.88 -11.08
CA ARG A 62 -3.72 -5.73 -11.40
C ARG A 62 -5.21 -6.09 -11.43
N ILE A 63 -6.02 -5.37 -10.67
CA ILE A 63 -7.47 -5.54 -10.69
C ILE A 63 -8.03 -4.97 -12.00
N GLN A 64 -8.89 -5.74 -12.67
CA GLN A 64 -9.59 -5.27 -13.87
C GLN A 64 -10.86 -4.51 -13.48
N ASN A 65 -10.69 -3.30 -12.97
CA ASN A 65 -11.80 -2.40 -12.66
C ASN A 65 -12.08 -1.47 -13.84
N LYS A 66 -13.31 -1.52 -14.39
CA LYS A 66 -13.72 -0.72 -15.55
C LYS A 66 -14.07 0.74 -15.20
N GLN A 67 -14.12 1.05 -13.91
CA GLN A 67 -14.48 2.38 -13.41
C GLN A 67 -13.26 3.28 -13.18
N LEU A 68 -12.05 2.73 -13.26
CA LEU A 68 -10.81 3.48 -13.11
C LEU A 68 -10.58 4.42 -14.29
N GLU A 69 -10.14 5.62 -13.98
CA GLU A 69 -9.72 6.60 -14.99
C GLU A 69 -8.37 6.22 -15.59
N GLU A 70 -8.01 6.88 -16.70
CA GLU A 70 -6.69 6.69 -17.30
C GLU A 70 -5.59 7.12 -16.33
N GLY A 71 -4.62 6.24 -16.10
CA GLY A 71 -3.54 6.49 -15.14
C GLY A 71 -3.82 5.98 -13.74
N GLU A 72 -5.04 5.50 -13.44
CA GLU A 72 -5.39 4.87 -12.17
C GLU A 72 -5.22 3.34 -12.24
N TYR A 73 -4.64 2.78 -11.18
CA TYR A 73 -4.37 1.35 -11.08
C TYR A 73 -4.68 0.84 -9.68
N GLU A 74 -5.43 -0.26 -9.60
CA GLU A 74 -5.68 -1.00 -8.37
C GLU A 74 -5.01 -2.38 -8.45
N PHE A 75 -4.51 -2.87 -7.31
CA PHE A 75 -3.82 -4.15 -7.22
C PHE A 75 -4.32 -4.99 -6.05
N GLU A 76 -4.41 -6.28 -6.32
CA GLU A 76 -4.36 -7.31 -5.29
C GLU A 76 -2.92 -7.44 -4.79
N VAL A 77 -2.76 -7.54 -3.46
CA VAL A 77 -1.44 -7.64 -2.82
C VAL A 77 -1.24 -9.05 -2.26
N TYR A 78 -0.10 -9.65 -2.57
CA TYR A 78 0.28 -10.99 -2.12
C TYR A 78 1.40 -10.87 -1.09
N ASP A 79 1.26 -11.61 0.00
CA ASP A 79 2.34 -11.79 0.96
C ASP A 79 3.21 -12.97 0.54
N LYS A 80 4.52 -12.76 0.65
CA LYS A 80 5.51 -13.80 0.40
C LYS A 80 5.75 -14.60 1.67
N GLU A 81 5.20 -15.80 1.72
CA GLU A 81 5.32 -16.72 2.84
C GLU A 81 6.27 -17.87 2.45
N GLY A 82 7.56 -17.67 2.69
CA GLY A 82 8.61 -18.58 2.23
C GLY A 82 8.77 -18.52 0.71
N ASP A 83 8.49 -19.64 0.04
CA ASP A 83 8.56 -19.76 -1.44
C ASP A 83 7.21 -19.51 -2.13
N ASP A 84 6.13 -19.38 -1.36
CA ASP A 84 4.78 -19.19 -1.86
C ASP A 84 4.31 -17.73 -1.77
N TYR A 85 3.31 -17.40 -2.59
CA TYR A 85 2.66 -16.10 -2.62
C TYR A 85 1.19 -16.29 -2.28
N VAL A 86 0.75 -15.67 -1.18
CA VAL A 86 -0.61 -15.81 -0.66
C VAL A 86 -1.33 -14.48 -0.81
N LEU A 87 -2.48 -14.48 -1.48
CA LEU A 87 -3.30 -13.27 -1.61
C LEU A 87 -3.71 -12.78 -0.22
N ASN A 88 -3.43 -11.51 0.07
CA ASN A 88 -3.85 -10.88 1.31
C ASN A 88 -5.06 -9.97 1.04
N PRO A 89 -6.29 -10.39 1.40
CA PRO A 89 -7.49 -9.60 1.19
C PRO A 89 -7.60 -8.38 2.12
N ASP A 90 -6.78 -8.32 3.17
CA ASP A 90 -6.73 -7.20 4.10
C ASP A 90 -5.80 -6.07 3.62
N LYS A 91 -5.14 -6.24 2.47
CA LYS A 91 -4.24 -5.26 1.87
C LYS A 91 -4.81 -4.74 0.56
N GLU A 92 -4.95 -3.43 0.48
CA GLU A 92 -5.40 -2.73 -0.72
C GLU A 92 -4.30 -1.78 -1.18
N LEU A 93 -4.04 -1.77 -2.49
CA LEU A 93 -3.07 -0.88 -3.11
C LEU A 93 -3.70 -0.24 -4.34
N ALA A 94 -3.80 1.08 -4.31
CA ALA A 94 -4.20 1.89 -5.44
C ALA A 94 -3.13 2.95 -5.71
N LEU A 95 -2.90 3.26 -6.98
CA LEU A 95 -1.97 4.31 -7.36
C LEU A 95 -2.45 5.03 -8.61
N THR A 96 -2.00 6.27 -8.72
CA THR A 96 -2.21 7.11 -9.89
C THR A 96 -0.85 7.48 -10.47
N VAL A 97 -0.71 7.30 -11.78
CA VAL A 97 0.45 7.75 -12.55
C VAL A 97 0.00 8.74 -13.61
N ALA A 98 0.75 9.83 -13.72
CA ALA A 98 0.62 10.79 -14.81
C ALA A 98 1.76 10.59 -15.80
N TYR A 99 1.49 10.75 -17.09
CA TYR A 99 2.52 10.72 -18.11
C TYR A 99 3.05 12.14 -18.36
N ASP A 100 4.37 12.31 -18.21
CA ASP A 100 5.09 13.52 -18.56
C ASP A 100 5.59 13.41 -20.01
N TYR A 101 4.97 14.18 -20.90
CA TYR A 101 5.27 14.19 -22.33
C TYR A 101 6.64 14.78 -22.65
N ASP A 102 7.14 15.72 -21.83
CA ASP A 102 8.43 16.37 -22.07
C ASP A 102 9.59 15.45 -21.69
N ALA A 103 9.39 14.67 -20.62
CA ALA A 103 10.38 13.71 -20.13
C ALA A 103 10.22 12.30 -20.72
N ASP A 104 9.09 11.99 -21.37
CA ASP A 104 8.67 10.65 -21.81
C ASP A 104 8.69 9.64 -20.64
N LEU A 105 8.10 10.03 -19.50
CA LEU A 105 8.13 9.24 -18.26
C LEU A 105 6.76 9.17 -17.58
N ASN A 106 6.46 8.00 -17.00
CA ASN A 106 5.34 7.86 -16.07
C ASN A 106 5.78 8.28 -14.66
N ILE A 107 5.12 9.30 -14.12
CA ILE A 107 5.35 9.85 -12.79
C ILE A 107 4.27 9.33 -11.85
N LEU A 108 4.68 8.68 -10.77
CA LEU A 108 3.78 8.33 -9.66
C LEU A 108 3.31 9.61 -8.96
N THR A 109 2.02 9.92 -9.07
CA THR A 109 1.40 11.12 -8.48
C THR A 109 0.78 10.81 -7.13
N GLU A 110 0.09 9.67 -7.01
CA GLU A 110 -0.61 9.27 -5.80
C GLU A 110 -0.41 7.77 -5.54
N LEU A 111 -0.33 7.40 -4.26
CA LEU A 111 -0.25 6.01 -3.82
C LEU A 111 -1.00 5.86 -2.51
N TYR A 112 -1.99 4.99 -2.52
CA TYR A 112 -2.79 4.58 -1.39
C TYR A 112 -2.45 3.13 -1.05
N TYR A 113 -1.92 2.92 0.15
CA TYR A 113 -1.66 1.58 0.66
C TYR A 113 -2.35 1.43 2.01
N THR A 114 -3.38 0.60 1.99
CA THR A 114 -4.30 0.41 3.12
C THR A 114 -4.17 -1.01 3.64
N VAL A 115 -4.09 -1.14 4.96
CA VAL A 115 -4.01 -2.44 5.64
C VAL A 115 -5.11 -2.50 6.68
N VAL A 116 -6.06 -3.41 6.48
CA VAL A 116 -7.08 -3.74 7.47
C VAL A 116 -6.43 -4.59 8.55
N VAL A 117 -6.58 -4.16 9.81
CA VAL A 117 -5.97 -4.82 10.97
C VAL A 117 -7.01 -5.08 12.04
N SER A 118 -6.69 -6.02 12.93
CA SER A 118 -7.55 -6.31 14.07
C SER A 118 -7.59 -5.14 15.07
N ASN A 119 -8.62 -5.12 15.92
CA ASN A 119 -8.75 -4.11 16.98
C ASN A 119 -7.61 -4.17 18.01
N GLU A 120 -7.00 -5.34 18.21
CA GLU A 120 -5.87 -5.51 19.13
C GLU A 120 -4.60 -4.93 18.50
N GLU A 121 -4.29 -5.34 17.27
CA GLU A 121 -3.15 -4.83 16.50
C GLU A 121 -3.22 -3.32 16.29
N PHE A 122 -4.40 -2.77 15.98
CA PHE A 122 -4.59 -1.33 15.84
C PHE A 122 -4.23 -0.56 17.13
N LYS A 123 -4.56 -1.10 18.31
CA LYS A 123 -4.19 -0.48 19.60
C LYS A 123 -2.69 -0.54 19.82
N GLU A 124 -2.04 -1.63 19.43
CA GLU A 124 -0.59 -1.78 19.54
C GLU A 124 0.14 -0.80 18.62
N LEU A 125 -0.27 -0.70 17.35
CA LEU A 125 0.26 0.25 16.37
C LEU A 125 0.11 1.70 16.85
N LYS A 126 -1.08 2.06 17.35
CA LYS A 126 -1.33 3.41 17.90
C LYS A 126 -0.44 3.70 19.11
N THR A 127 -0.23 2.71 19.98
CA THR A 127 0.64 2.83 21.15
C THR A 127 2.11 2.99 20.74
N ALA A 128 2.58 2.20 19.77
CA ALA A 128 3.92 2.26 19.23
C ALA A 128 4.21 3.63 18.58
N GLN A 129 3.29 4.15 17.77
CA GLN A 129 3.42 5.47 17.15
C GLN A 129 3.55 6.59 18.21
N HIS A 130 2.73 6.54 19.25
CA HIS A 130 2.79 7.53 20.34
C HIS A 130 4.12 7.46 21.12
N LYS A 131 4.65 6.26 21.36
CA LYS A 131 5.98 6.07 21.97
C LYS A 131 7.10 6.63 21.09
N ALA A 132 7.08 6.36 19.79
CA ALA A 132 8.07 6.85 18.83
C ALA A 132 8.11 8.40 18.79
N ARG A 133 6.94 9.07 18.87
CA ARG A 133 6.86 10.53 18.94
C ARG A 133 7.46 11.10 20.23
N LYS A 134 7.27 10.43 21.37
CA LYS A 134 7.83 10.87 22.67
C LYS A 134 9.35 10.71 22.76
N GLY A 135 9.95 9.76 22.04
CA GLY A 135 11.41 9.57 22.01
C GLY A 135 12.18 10.63 21.23
N LYS A 136 11.56 11.29 20.25
CA LYS A 136 12.21 12.32 19.41
C LYS A 136 12.36 13.69 20.08
N GLY A 137 11.70 13.94 21.21
CA GLY A 137 11.73 15.23 21.92
C GLY A 137 12.78 15.37 23.04
N ARG A 138 13.69 14.39 23.18
CA ARG A 138 14.68 14.38 24.28
C ARG A 138 16.09 14.08 23.75
N LYS A 139 16.62 14.99 22.94
CA LYS A 139 18.05 15.13 22.65
C LYS A 139 18.37 16.61 22.49
#